data_AF-A0A250J1V1-F1
#
_entry.id   AF-A0A250J1V1-F1
#
_cell.length_a   1.000
_cell.length_b   1.000
_cell.length_c   1.000
_cell.angle_alpha   90.00
_cell.angle_beta   90.00
_cell.angle_gamma   90.00
#
_symmetry.space_group_name_H-M   'P 1'
#
loop_
_entity.id
_entity.type
_entity.pdbx_description
1 polymer ?
#
loop_
_entity_poly.entity_id
_entity_poly.type
_entity_poly.pdbx_seq_one_letter_code
_entity_poly.pdbx_strand_id
1 'polypeptide(L)'
;MRSEILVRPEQPHEAEAIRQVNARAFGRDAEAALVDALRGAGGVTLSLVARVGEQLVGHILFSPVEIDRGGNQDVAVGLAPMAVLPDHQRHGVGSRLIRAGLDRLREAGHGAVVVLGHPDYYPRFGFSRASHFGLRWEVECPDEAFMALELREGFLGRRPGIVRYRPEFSAV
;
A
#
# COMPACT_ATOMS: atom_id res chain seq x y z
N MET A 1 7.00 2.70 30.46
CA MET A 1 7.51 3.33 29.22
C MET A 1 6.74 2.75 28.04
N ARG A 2 6.18 3.57 27.15
CA ARG A 2 5.68 3.07 25.86
C ARG A 2 6.89 2.80 24.98
N SER A 3 7.06 1.57 24.52
CA SER A 3 8.12 1.23 23.56
C SER A 3 7.95 2.05 22.29
N GLU A 4 9.03 2.63 21.79
CA GLU A 4 9.03 3.46 20.59
C GLU A 4 8.74 2.63 19.33
N ILE A 5 7.95 3.19 18.41
CA ILE A 5 7.67 2.59 17.09
C ILE A 5 8.67 3.16 16.08
N LEU A 6 9.59 2.31 15.62
CA LEU A 6 10.56 2.64 14.56
C LEU A 6 10.04 2.15 13.21
N VAL A 7 9.99 3.03 12.21
CA VAL A 7 9.65 2.68 10.83
C VAL A 7 10.87 2.88 9.93
N ARG A 8 11.19 1.86 9.13
CA ARG A 8 12.32 1.88 8.20
C ARG A 8 12.09 0.95 6.99
N PRO A 9 12.90 1.05 5.92
CA PRO A 9 12.93 0.03 4.88
C PRO A 9 13.16 -1.38 5.46
N GLU A 10 12.56 -2.37 4.80
CA GLU A 10 12.87 -3.78 5.08
C GLU A 10 14.33 -4.12 4.75
N GLN A 11 14.86 -5.15 5.39
CA GLN A 11 16.13 -5.76 5.05
C GLN A 11 15.90 -7.17 4.49
N PRO A 12 16.74 -7.67 3.56
CA PRO A 12 16.48 -8.96 2.90
C PRO A 12 16.34 -10.15 3.87
N HIS A 13 17.06 -10.16 4.99
CA HIS A 13 16.98 -11.23 5.99
C HIS A 13 15.67 -11.22 6.80
N GLU A 14 14.84 -10.19 6.67
CA GLU A 14 13.57 -10.05 7.38
C GLU A 14 12.38 -10.65 6.62
N ALA A 15 12.60 -11.20 5.41
CA ALA A 15 11.53 -11.70 4.54
C ALA A 15 10.60 -12.69 5.26
N GLU A 16 11.15 -13.64 6.02
CA GLU A 16 10.36 -14.62 6.78
C GLU A 16 9.55 -13.97 7.91
N ALA A 17 10.14 -13.01 8.64
CA ALA A 17 9.42 -12.28 9.68
C ALA A 17 8.29 -11.42 9.09
N ILE A 18 8.49 -10.84 7.91
CA ILE A 18 7.47 -10.08 7.17
C ILE A 18 6.35 -11.01 6.70
N ARG A 19 6.68 -12.22 6.23
CA ARG A 19 5.72 -13.26 5.88
C ARG A 19 4.81 -13.56 7.08
N GLN A 20 5.40 -13.76 8.26
CA GLN A 20 4.67 -14.02 9.50
C GLN A 20 3.79 -12.85 9.94
N VAL A 21 4.27 -11.60 9.79
CA VAL A 21 3.47 -10.41 10.11
C VAL A 21 2.23 -10.34 9.22
N ASN A 22 2.37 -10.55 7.91
CA ASN A 22 1.24 -10.54 6.99
C ASN A 22 0.28 -11.70 7.29
N ALA A 23 0.78 -12.92 7.41
CA ALA A 23 -0.06 -14.09 7.68
C ALA A 23 -0.89 -13.94 8.97
N ARG A 24 -0.27 -13.43 10.04
CA ARG A 24 -0.95 -13.19 11.32
C ARG A 24 -1.91 -12.00 11.30
N ALA A 25 -1.60 -10.94 10.55
CA ALA A 25 -2.45 -9.77 10.46
C ALA A 25 -3.75 -10.05 9.70
N PHE A 26 -3.68 -10.88 8.65
CA PHE A 26 -4.82 -11.24 7.80
C PHE A 26 -5.46 -12.59 8.16
N GLY A 27 -4.82 -13.40 9.00
CA GLY A 27 -5.31 -14.72 9.42
C GLY A 27 -5.22 -15.80 8.33
N ARG A 28 -4.46 -15.54 7.25
CA ARG A 28 -4.27 -16.41 6.09
C ARG A 28 -2.98 -16.05 5.36
N ASP A 29 -2.50 -16.94 4.49
CA ASP A 29 -1.21 -16.77 3.81
C ASP A 29 -1.27 -15.96 2.50
N ALA A 30 -2.47 -15.56 2.05
CA ALA A 30 -2.67 -14.85 0.79
C ALA A 30 -1.80 -13.58 0.67
N GLU A 31 -1.89 -12.67 1.64
CA GLU A 31 -1.12 -11.42 1.63
C GLU A 31 0.39 -11.64 1.81
N ALA A 32 0.77 -12.70 2.51
CA ALA A 32 2.17 -13.13 2.60
C ALA A 32 2.69 -13.62 1.23
N ALA A 33 1.91 -14.46 0.54
CA ALA A 33 2.24 -14.95 -0.81
C ALA A 33 2.31 -13.81 -1.84
N LEU A 34 1.42 -12.81 -1.74
CA LEU A 34 1.46 -11.61 -2.57
C LEU A 34 2.80 -10.86 -2.43
N VAL A 35 3.25 -10.66 -1.18
CA VAL A 35 4.51 -9.98 -0.88
C VAL A 35 5.70 -10.74 -1.49
N ASP A 36 5.71 -12.07 -1.36
CA ASP A 36 6.76 -12.90 -1.92
C ASP A 36 6.75 -12.89 -3.46
N ALA A 37 5.57 -12.95 -4.07
CA ALA A 37 5.40 -12.87 -5.52
C ALA A 37 5.89 -11.52 -6.08
N LEU A 38 5.47 -10.40 -5.46
CA LEU A 38 5.91 -9.07 -5.85
C LEU A 38 7.43 -8.90 -5.70
N ARG A 39 8.02 -9.43 -4.62
CA ARG A 39 9.47 -9.38 -4.41
C ARG A 39 10.21 -10.20 -5.47
N GLY A 40 9.75 -11.44 -5.72
CA GLY A 40 10.36 -12.35 -6.71
C GLY A 40 10.32 -11.80 -8.14
N ALA A 41 9.29 -11.02 -8.48
CA ALA A 41 9.13 -10.39 -9.79
C ALA A 41 9.80 -9.00 -9.91
N GLY A 42 10.48 -8.52 -8.86
CA GLY A 42 11.05 -7.17 -8.83
C GLY A 42 9.98 -6.06 -8.88
N GLY A 43 8.75 -6.37 -8.48
CA GLY A 43 7.59 -5.47 -8.54
C GLY A 43 7.42 -4.56 -7.33
N VAL A 44 8.41 -4.48 -6.44
CA VAL A 44 8.34 -3.68 -5.22
C VAL A 44 8.88 -2.28 -5.47
N THR A 45 8.03 -1.26 -5.30
CA THR A 45 8.44 0.16 -5.31
C THR A 45 9.01 0.57 -3.96
N LEU A 46 8.32 0.22 -2.87
CA LEU A 46 8.74 0.52 -1.51
C LEU A 46 8.19 -0.55 -0.56
N SER A 47 9.03 -1.02 0.35
CA SER A 47 8.60 -1.90 1.44
C SER A 47 9.17 -1.40 2.77
N LEU A 48 8.30 -1.15 3.73
CA LEU A 48 8.66 -0.66 5.06
C LEU A 48 8.18 -1.64 6.13
N VAL A 49 8.97 -1.72 7.19
CA VAL A 49 8.63 -2.47 8.40
C VAL A 49 8.51 -1.52 9.59
N ALA A 50 7.64 -1.88 10.54
CA ALA A 50 7.53 -1.24 11.83
C ALA A 50 8.06 -2.19 12.91
N ARG A 51 8.95 -1.67 13.77
CA ARG A 51 9.54 -2.38 14.88
C ARG A 51 9.13 -1.74 16.21
N VAL A 52 8.84 -2.57 17.21
CA VAL A 52 8.63 -2.17 18.61
C VAL A 52 9.53 -3.02 19.49
N GLY A 53 10.51 -2.39 20.16
CA GLY A 53 11.61 -3.15 20.78
C GLY A 53 12.36 -3.93 19.71
N GLU A 54 12.59 -5.23 19.91
CA GLU A 54 13.25 -6.11 18.93
C GLU A 54 12.29 -6.76 17.92
N GLN A 55 10.98 -6.60 18.09
CA GLN A 55 9.99 -7.32 17.30
C GLN A 55 9.52 -6.51 16.09
N LEU A 56 9.47 -7.14 14.92
CA LEU A 56 8.71 -6.63 13.76
C LEU A 56 7.22 -6.84 14.01
N VAL A 57 6.45 -5.75 13.96
CA VAL A 57 5.04 -5.74 14.33
C VAL A 57 4.13 -5.23 13.23
N GLY A 58 4.69 -4.70 12.14
CA GLY A 58 3.92 -4.25 11.00
C GLY A 58 4.75 -4.17 9.74
N HIS A 59 4.06 -4.21 8.61
CA HIS A 59 4.63 -4.18 7.27
C HIS A 59 3.68 -3.41 6.35
N ILE A 60 4.25 -2.64 5.42
CA ILE A 60 3.50 -2.00 4.35
C ILE A 60 4.30 -2.12 3.07
N LEU A 61 3.62 -2.46 1.97
CA LEU A 61 4.24 -2.60 0.67
C LEU A 61 3.51 -1.73 -0.35
N PHE A 62 4.32 -1.22 -1.27
CA PHE A 62 3.92 -0.41 -2.39
C PHE A 62 4.51 -0.99 -3.67
N SER A 63 3.69 -1.12 -4.70
CA SER A 63 4.08 -1.64 -6.02
C SER A 63 3.55 -0.73 -7.14
N PRO A 64 4.16 -0.72 -8.34
CA PRO A 64 3.64 0.06 -9.46
C PRO A 64 2.21 -0.37 -9.81
N VAL A 65 1.39 0.60 -10.24
CA VAL A 65 0.11 0.33 -10.91
C VAL A 65 0.05 1.15 -12.18
N GLU A 66 -0.60 0.61 -13.19
CA GLU A 66 -0.84 1.30 -14.46
C GLU A 66 -2.18 2.01 -14.42
N ILE A 67 -2.25 3.20 -15.00
CA ILE A 67 -3.50 3.90 -15.27
C ILE A 67 -3.66 3.97 -16.79
N ASP A 68 -4.53 3.12 -17.33
CA ASP A 68 -4.86 3.10 -18.76
C ASP A 68 -5.89 4.17 -19.09
N ARG A 69 -5.50 5.10 -19.96
CA ARG A 69 -6.34 6.20 -20.46
C ARG A 69 -6.50 6.16 -21.99
N GLY A 70 -6.54 4.97 -22.58
CA GLY A 70 -6.83 4.81 -24.01
C GLY A 70 -5.72 5.35 -24.93
N GLY A 71 -4.46 5.08 -24.59
CA GLY A 71 -3.29 5.44 -25.41
C GLY A 71 -2.18 6.20 -24.65
N ASN A 72 -2.49 6.74 -23.47
CA ASN A 72 -1.51 7.24 -22.50
C ASN A 72 -1.52 6.35 -21.26
N GLN A 73 -0.33 5.94 -20.80
CA GLN A 73 -0.14 5.19 -19.57
C GLN A 73 0.56 6.08 -18.54
N ASP A 74 -0.17 6.45 -17.48
CA ASP A 74 0.43 7.05 -16.29
C ASP A 74 0.79 5.91 -15.32
N VAL A 75 1.92 6.02 -14.61
CA VAL A 75 2.30 5.07 -13.56
C VAL A 75 2.04 5.70 -12.20
N ALA A 76 1.16 5.08 -11.42
CA ALA A 76 0.95 5.39 -10.01
C ALA A 76 1.49 4.25 -9.14
N VAL A 77 1.22 4.32 -7.84
CA VAL A 77 1.68 3.30 -6.88
C VAL A 77 0.48 2.71 -6.14
N GLY A 78 0.37 1.40 -6.10
CA GLY A 78 -0.64 0.69 -5.30
C GLY A 78 -0.10 0.41 -3.90
N LEU A 79 -0.88 0.73 -2.87
CA LEU A 79 -0.62 0.35 -1.48
C LEU A 79 -1.29 -0.99 -1.20
N ALA A 80 -0.50 -2.05 -1.04
CA ALA A 80 -0.96 -3.34 -0.54
C ALA A 80 0.23 -4.32 -0.36
N PRO A 81 0.23 -5.14 0.70
CA PRO A 81 -0.65 -5.07 1.87
C PRO A 81 -0.27 -3.94 2.85
N MET A 82 -1.14 -3.71 3.84
CA MET A 82 -0.85 -2.96 5.07
C MET A 82 -1.18 -3.86 6.26
N ALA A 83 -0.15 -4.42 6.89
CA ALA A 83 -0.25 -5.40 7.95
C ALA A 83 0.24 -4.84 9.28
N VAL A 84 -0.51 -5.11 10.34
CA VAL A 84 -0.09 -4.88 11.73
C VAL A 84 -0.54 -6.09 12.55
N LEU A 85 0.37 -6.66 13.33
CA LEU A 85 0.07 -7.77 14.23
C LEU A 85 -1.12 -7.41 15.14
N PRO A 86 -2.07 -8.33 15.38
CA PRO A 86 -3.30 -8.04 16.14
C PRO A 86 -3.06 -7.31 17.46
N ASP A 87 -2.09 -7.76 18.26
CA ASP A 87 -1.77 -7.17 19.57
C ASP A 87 -1.18 -5.75 19.50
N HIS A 88 -0.74 -5.32 18.31
CA HIS A 88 -0.16 -4.01 18.04
C HIS A 88 -1.09 -3.09 17.21
N GLN A 89 -2.28 -3.56 16.84
CA GLN A 89 -3.29 -2.74 16.16
C GLN A 89 -3.85 -1.66 17.09
N ARG A 90 -4.39 -0.58 16.53
CA ARG A 90 -4.92 0.58 17.28
C ARG A 90 -3.91 1.31 18.20
N HIS A 91 -2.62 0.99 18.10
CA HIS A 91 -1.52 1.66 18.80
C HIS A 91 -0.75 2.67 17.91
N GLY A 92 -1.27 3.00 16.73
CA GLY A 92 -0.66 3.97 15.81
C GLY A 92 0.41 3.42 14.85
N VAL A 93 0.71 2.12 14.89
CA VAL A 93 1.69 1.45 14.00
C VAL A 93 1.34 1.66 12.53
N GLY A 94 0.13 1.27 12.11
CA GLY A 94 -0.32 1.43 10.72
C GLY A 94 -0.31 2.88 10.25
N SER A 95 -0.66 3.82 11.14
CA SER A 95 -0.61 5.25 10.82
C SER A 95 0.80 5.78 10.60
N ARG A 96 1.80 5.26 11.34
CA ARG A 96 3.21 5.61 11.13
C ARG A 96 3.75 5.01 9.83
N LEU A 97 3.40 3.75 9.54
CA LEU A 97 3.78 3.09 8.29
C LEU A 97 3.24 3.83 7.06
N ILE A 98 1.95 4.18 7.06
CA ILE A 98 1.34 4.88 5.93
C ILE A 98 1.98 6.25 5.72
N ARG A 99 2.10 7.07 6.77
CA ARG A 99 2.73 8.40 6.64
C ARG A 99 4.17 8.31 6.15
N ALA A 100 4.97 7.44 6.76
CA ALA A 100 6.36 7.22 6.36
C ALA A 100 6.51 6.71 4.92
N GLY A 101 5.55 5.92 4.44
CA GLY A 101 5.50 5.46 3.05
C GLY A 101 5.14 6.58 2.08
N LEU A 102 4.07 7.33 2.38
CA LEU A 102 3.63 8.46 1.55
C LEU A 102 4.71 9.54 1.44
N ASP A 103 5.41 9.86 2.54
CA ASP A 103 6.48 10.86 2.55
C ASP A 103 7.65 10.42 1.67
N ARG A 104 8.09 9.15 1.76
CA ARG A 104 9.14 8.60 0.89
C ARG A 104 8.74 8.57 -0.58
N LEU A 105 7.48 8.24 -0.87
CA LEU A 105 6.99 8.23 -2.25
C LEU A 105 6.93 9.66 -2.82
N ARG A 106 6.60 10.67 -2.01
CA ARG A 106 6.69 12.09 -2.41
C ARG A 106 8.14 12.49 -2.69
N GLU A 107 9.06 12.17 -1.79
CA GLU A 107 10.49 12.45 -1.94
C GLU A 107 11.09 11.80 -3.19
N ALA A 108 10.63 10.59 -3.54
CA ALA A 108 11.02 9.88 -4.75
C ALA A 108 10.31 10.38 -6.03
N GLY A 109 9.42 11.37 -5.93
CA GLY A 109 8.78 12.01 -7.08
C GLY A 109 7.60 11.25 -7.68
N HIS A 110 7.01 10.28 -6.96
CA HIS A 110 5.80 9.59 -7.42
C HIS A 110 4.60 10.54 -7.47
N GLY A 111 3.71 10.30 -8.43
CA GLY A 111 2.57 11.18 -8.70
C GLY A 111 1.36 10.94 -7.82
N ALA A 112 0.99 9.69 -7.58
CA ALA A 112 -0.18 9.31 -6.80
C ALA A 112 -0.08 7.89 -6.21
N VAL A 113 -0.89 7.64 -5.18
CA VAL A 113 -1.10 6.33 -4.57
C VAL A 113 -2.56 5.93 -4.66
N VAL A 114 -2.83 4.67 -4.95
CA VAL A 114 -4.17 4.06 -4.92
C VAL A 114 -4.23 2.92 -3.92
N VAL A 115 -5.42 2.66 -3.37
CA VAL A 115 -5.65 1.59 -2.42
C VAL A 115 -7.09 1.10 -2.51
N LEU A 116 -7.28 -0.22 -2.39
CA LEU A 116 -8.57 -0.81 -2.07
C LEU A 116 -8.60 -1.10 -0.56
N GLY A 117 -9.53 -0.50 0.18
CA GLY A 117 -9.57 -0.68 1.62
C GLY A 117 -10.75 -0.03 2.33
N HIS A 118 -10.69 -0.02 3.66
CA HIS A 118 -11.83 0.41 4.48
C HIS A 118 -12.10 1.93 4.31
N PRO A 119 -13.34 2.33 3.97
CA PRO A 119 -13.68 3.72 3.63
C PRO A 119 -13.42 4.69 4.79
N ASP A 120 -13.53 4.26 6.04
CA ASP A 120 -13.27 5.12 7.20
C ASP A 120 -11.79 5.18 7.64
N TYR A 121 -10.92 4.33 7.09
CA TYR A 121 -9.54 4.20 7.57
C TYR A 121 -8.54 5.06 6.79
N TYR A 122 -8.65 5.10 5.47
CA TYR A 122 -7.68 5.79 4.61
C TYR A 122 -7.89 7.31 4.47
N PRO A 123 -9.12 7.87 4.57
CA PRO A 123 -9.32 9.32 4.44
C PRO A 123 -8.57 10.17 5.46
N ARG A 124 -8.29 9.63 6.65
CA ARG A 124 -7.46 10.33 7.67
C ARG A 124 -6.00 10.56 7.25
N PHE A 125 -5.56 10.00 6.13
CA PHE A 125 -4.25 10.23 5.51
C PHE A 125 -4.33 11.08 4.22
N GLY A 126 -5.52 11.57 3.87
CA GLY A 126 -5.76 12.40 2.68
C GLY A 126 -6.34 11.64 1.48
N PHE A 127 -6.50 10.32 1.57
CA PHE A 127 -7.14 9.55 0.49
C PHE A 127 -8.60 9.97 0.29
N SER A 128 -9.04 9.99 -0.96
CA SER A 128 -10.42 10.22 -1.38
C SER A 128 -10.85 9.13 -2.36
N ARG A 129 -12.16 9.01 -2.64
CA ARG A 129 -12.66 8.04 -3.63
C ARG A 129 -11.92 8.22 -4.96
N ALA A 130 -11.45 7.12 -5.55
CA ALA A 130 -10.69 7.18 -6.80
C ALA A 130 -11.54 7.75 -7.95
N SER A 131 -12.85 7.55 -7.91
CA SER A 131 -13.81 8.12 -8.85
C SER A 131 -13.84 9.65 -8.88
N HIS A 132 -13.41 10.33 -7.80
CA HIS A 132 -13.24 11.80 -7.81
C HIS A 132 -12.19 12.27 -8.82
N PHE A 133 -11.24 11.39 -9.15
CA PHE A 133 -10.19 11.61 -10.13
C PHE A 133 -10.50 10.97 -11.50
N GLY A 134 -11.73 10.45 -11.68
CA GLY A 134 -12.13 9.70 -12.87
C GLY A 134 -11.53 8.29 -12.95
N LEU A 135 -10.98 7.78 -11.86
CA LEU A 135 -10.38 6.45 -11.82
C LEU A 135 -11.37 5.39 -11.39
N ARG A 136 -11.27 4.21 -11.99
CA ARG A 136 -11.89 2.98 -11.52
C ARG A 136 -10.89 1.85 -11.56
N TRP A 137 -11.07 0.86 -10.69
CA TRP A 137 -10.32 -0.39 -10.79
C TRP A 137 -10.87 -1.24 -11.95
N GLU A 138 -10.04 -2.11 -12.51
CA GLU A 138 -10.45 -3.04 -13.58
C GLU A 138 -11.47 -4.09 -13.10
N VAL A 139 -11.49 -4.36 -11.80
CA VAL A 139 -12.46 -5.24 -11.13
C VAL A 139 -13.54 -4.40 -10.43
N GLU A 140 -14.78 -4.86 -10.50
CA GLU A 140 -15.90 -4.23 -9.80
C GLU A 140 -15.69 -4.26 -8.28
N CYS A 141 -15.84 -3.10 -7.64
CA CYS A 141 -15.74 -2.94 -6.20
C CYS A 141 -16.63 -1.76 -5.76
N PRO A 142 -17.01 -1.69 -4.47
CA PRO A 142 -17.69 -0.52 -3.94
C PRO A 142 -16.85 0.75 -4.15
N ASP A 143 -17.49 1.81 -4.65
CA ASP A 143 -16.82 3.07 -5.02
C ASP A 143 -16.11 3.73 -3.83
N GLU A 144 -16.68 3.60 -2.63
CA GLU A 144 -16.11 4.09 -1.38
C GLU A 144 -14.86 3.32 -0.93
N ALA A 145 -14.68 2.08 -1.40
CA ALA A 145 -13.56 1.24 -1.00
C ALA A 145 -12.31 1.48 -1.84
N PHE A 146 -12.47 1.89 -3.10
CA PHE A 146 -11.33 2.21 -3.97
C PHE A 146 -10.99 3.69 -3.91
N MET A 147 -9.80 3.98 -3.39
CA MET A 147 -9.37 5.33 -3.03
C MET A 147 -8.04 5.70 -3.69
N ALA A 148 -7.84 6.99 -3.89
CA ALA A 148 -6.62 7.58 -4.44
C ALA A 148 -6.17 8.79 -3.62
N LEU A 149 -4.88 9.06 -3.67
CA LEU A 149 -4.23 10.23 -3.10
C LEU A 149 -3.19 10.75 -4.09
N GLU A 150 -3.32 12.01 -4.50
CA GLU A 150 -2.24 12.69 -5.22
C GLU A 150 -1.08 12.99 -4.26
N LEU A 151 0.13 12.61 -4.67
CA LEU A 151 1.37 12.99 -4.01
C LEU A 151 1.95 14.26 -4.64
N ARG A 152 1.68 14.47 -5.93
CA ARG A 152 1.94 15.70 -6.68
C ARG A 152 0.60 16.25 -7.18
N GLU A 153 0.34 17.51 -6.83
CA GLU A 153 -0.90 18.19 -7.20
C GLU A 153 -1.14 18.14 -8.72
N GLY A 154 -2.36 17.76 -9.12
CA GLY A 154 -2.79 17.72 -10.51
C GLY A 154 -2.24 16.53 -11.31
N PHE A 155 -1.56 15.57 -10.68
CA PHE A 155 -1.02 14.40 -11.37
C PHE A 155 -2.10 13.52 -12.03
N LEU A 156 -3.18 13.21 -11.30
CA LEU A 156 -4.27 12.38 -11.79
C LEU A 156 -5.24 13.19 -12.67
N GLY A 157 -5.44 14.46 -12.32
CA GLY A 157 -6.46 15.30 -12.95
C GLY A 157 -7.86 14.70 -12.79
N ARG A 158 -8.73 14.89 -13.80
CA ARG A 158 -10.11 14.34 -13.82
C ARG A 158 -10.41 13.56 -15.10
N ARG A 159 -9.38 12.96 -15.70
CA ARG A 159 -9.54 12.15 -16.91
C ARG A 159 -10.03 10.75 -16.51
N PRO A 160 -10.92 10.11 -17.30
CA PRO A 160 -11.23 8.70 -17.10
C PRO A 160 -9.97 7.84 -17.18
N GLY A 161 -9.85 6.83 -16.31
CA GLY A 161 -8.75 5.88 -16.34
C GLY A 161 -9.08 4.57 -15.65
N ILE A 162 -8.58 3.46 -16.19
CA ILE A 162 -8.67 2.14 -15.59
C ILE A 162 -7.36 1.86 -14.88
N VAL A 163 -7.42 1.66 -13.56
CA VAL A 163 -6.27 1.25 -12.77
C VAL A 163 -6.10 -0.26 -12.91
N ARG A 164 -4.90 -0.70 -13.29
CA ARG A 164 -4.50 -2.12 -13.32
C ARG A 164 -3.38 -2.35 -12.33
N TYR A 165 -3.61 -3.30 -11.44
CA TYR A 165 -2.56 -3.77 -10.55
C TYR A 165 -1.66 -4.75 -11.30
N ARG A 166 -0.49 -5.03 -10.72
CA ARG A 166 0.40 -6.01 -11.34
C ARG A 166 -0.23 -7.42 -11.32
N PRO A 167 0.17 -8.33 -12.23
CA PRO A 167 -0.40 -9.68 -12.32
C PRO A 167 -0.31 -10.51 -11.03
N GLU A 168 0.65 -10.22 -10.16
CA GLU A 168 0.82 -10.92 -8.87
C GLU A 168 -0.39 -10.73 -7.94
N PHE A 169 -1.20 -9.68 -8.13
CA PHE A 169 -2.44 -9.44 -7.39
C PHE A 169 -3.58 -10.39 -7.78
N SER A 170 -3.53 -11.00 -8.97
CA SER A 170 -4.56 -11.93 -9.44
C SER A 170 -4.32 -13.37 -8.99
N ALA A 171 -3.15 -13.65 -8.43
CA ALA A 171 -2.73 -14.99 -8.00
C ALA A 171 -3.10 -15.31 -6.53
N VAL A 172 -3.82 -14.41 -5.86
CA VAL A 172 -3.96 -14.33 -4.40
C VAL A 172 -5.42 -14.22 -3.98
#